data_AF-A0A1F9N1M6-F1
#
_entry.id   AF-A0A1F9N1M6-F1
#
_cell.length_a   1.000
_cell.length_b   1.000
_cell.length_c   1.000
_cell.angle_alpha   90.00
_cell.angle_beta   90.00
_cell.angle_gamma   90.00
#
_symmetry.space_group_name_H-M   'P 1'
#
loop_
_entity.id
_entity.type
_entity.pdbx_description
1 polymer ?
#
loop_
_entity_poly.entity_id
_entity_poly.type
_entity_poly.pdbx_seq_one_letter_code
_entity_poly.pdbx_strand_id
1 'polypeptide(L)'
;MVSASAFHSVPCRIIARKEQRVIKQRSHKYFYNPMWNLFGDFDNSPGTFFYNSTEQAVYYWNILDQVILRPSMIKYFEKDSLNIIQKIGETSLITDSGRPNLSDHLPITFEFNFQGEIANEKFVA
;
A
#
# COMPACT_ATOMS: atom_id res chain seq x y z
N MET A 1 -12.96 0.22 -0.01
CA MET A 1 -11.87 0.73 0.87
C MET A 1 -12.00 2.20 1.26
N VAL A 2 -12.33 3.12 0.33
CA VAL A 2 -12.34 4.58 0.59
C VAL A 2 -13.59 5.08 1.33
N SER A 3 -14.73 4.37 1.22
CA SER A 3 -15.97 4.77 1.89
C SER A 3 -15.77 4.92 3.40
N ALA A 4 -16.40 5.94 3.97
CA ALA A 4 -16.39 6.20 5.41
C ALA A 4 -17.15 5.16 6.24
N SER A 5 -18.07 4.42 5.62
CA SER A 5 -18.72 3.27 6.23
C SER A 5 -17.89 1.98 6.17
N ALA A 6 -16.75 2.01 5.48
CA ALA A 6 -15.78 0.93 5.40
C ALA A 6 -14.46 1.37 6.07
N PHE A 7 -13.30 1.01 5.51
CA PHE A 7 -12.01 1.41 6.05
C PHE A 7 -11.74 2.91 6.04
N HIS A 8 -12.46 3.72 5.24
CA HIS A 8 -12.17 5.15 5.09
C HIS A 8 -10.69 5.43 4.78
N SER A 9 -10.09 4.55 3.98
CA SER A 9 -8.67 4.55 3.71
C SER A 9 -8.38 5.36 2.46
N VAL A 10 -7.71 6.50 2.60
CA VAL A 10 -7.51 7.47 1.52
C VAL A 10 -6.07 7.43 1.00
N PRO A 11 -5.85 7.69 -0.31
CA PRO A 11 -4.53 7.57 -0.92
C PRO A 11 -3.63 8.79 -0.67
N CYS A 12 -4.18 9.89 -0.16
CA CYS A 12 -3.46 11.14 0.06
C CYS A 12 -3.08 11.30 1.53
N ARG A 13 -1.77 11.32 1.81
CA ARG A 13 -1.23 11.52 3.17
C ARG A 13 -1.73 12.80 3.83
N ILE A 14 -1.88 13.89 3.06
CA ILE A 14 -2.28 15.20 3.58
C ILE A 14 -3.71 15.13 4.08
N ILE A 15 -4.58 14.40 3.38
CA ILE A 15 -5.97 14.18 3.79
C ILE A 15 -6.04 13.23 4.99
N ALA A 16 -5.32 12.12 4.96
CA ALA A 16 -5.30 11.17 6.07
C ALA A 16 -4.80 11.79 7.39
N ARG A 17 -3.85 12.74 7.33
CA ARG A 17 -3.34 13.51 8.48
C ARG A 17 -4.38 14.41 9.14
N LYS A 18 -5.53 14.66 8.52
CA LYS A 18 -6.67 15.32 9.19
C LYS A 18 -7.34 14.42 10.23
N GLU A 19 -6.93 13.15 10.30
CA GLU A 19 -7.34 12.10 11.24
C GLU A 19 -8.78 11.63 11.14
N GLN A 20 -9.73 12.52 10.90
CA GLN A 20 -11.15 12.21 10.76
C GLN A 20 -11.90 13.29 9.99
N ARG A 21 -13.14 12.98 9.59
CA ARG A 21 -14.14 13.98 9.17
C ARG A 21 -15.52 13.61 9.69
N VAL A 22 -16.41 14.59 9.77
CA VAL A 22 -17.81 14.37 10.13
C VAL A 22 -18.65 14.12 8.88
N ILE A 23 -19.46 13.06 8.88
CA ILE A 23 -20.39 12.70 7.82
C ILE A 23 -21.71 12.32 8.48
N LYS A 24 -22.83 12.92 8.06
CA LYS A 24 -24.16 12.69 8.66
C LYS A 24 -24.11 12.76 10.21
N GLN A 25 -23.46 13.79 10.74
CA GLN A 25 -23.28 14.04 12.18
C GLN A 25 -22.47 12.98 12.95
N ARG A 26 -21.79 12.05 12.25
CA ARG A 26 -20.92 11.04 12.86
C ARG A 26 -19.47 11.28 12.47
N SER A 27 -18.56 11.13 13.42
CA SER A 27 -17.12 11.22 13.13
C SER A 27 -16.61 9.91 12.56
N HIS A 28 -15.87 9.99 11.45
CA HIS A 28 -15.23 8.85 10.80
C HIS A 28 -13.74 9.08 10.71
N LYS A 29 -12.97 8.23 11.41
CA LYS A 29 -11.50 8.26 11.36
C LYS A 29 -10.99 7.83 9.98
N TYR A 30 -9.92 8.44 9.53
CA TYR A 30 -9.21 8.06 8.32
C TYR A 30 -8.24 6.92 8.60
N PHE A 31 -7.96 6.17 7.54
CA PHE A 31 -6.69 5.48 7.35
C PHE A 31 -5.98 6.06 6.14
N TYR A 32 -4.67 5.84 6.06
CA TYR A 32 -3.86 6.13 4.88
C TYR A 32 -3.58 4.84 4.11
N ASN A 33 -3.79 4.85 2.80
CA ASN A 33 -3.44 3.75 1.91
C ASN A 33 -2.41 4.20 0.85
N PRO A 34 -1.11 3.99 1.09
CA PRO A 34 -0.10 4.34 0.10
C PRO A 34 -0.13 3.46 -1.16
N MET A 35 -0.76 2.26 -1.14
CA MET A 35 -0.73 1.31 -2.27
C MET A 35 -1.35 1.86 -3.54
N TRP A 36 -2.29 2.78 -3.42
CA TRP A 36 -2.95 3.41 -4.58
C TRP A 36 -1.98 4.24 -5.42
N ASN A 37 -0.81 4.60 -4.87
CA ASN A 37 0.25 5.28 -5.61
C ASN A 37 1.11 4.32 -6.45
N LEU A 38 0.85 3.00 -6.38
CA LEU A 38 1.56 1.96 -7.14
C LEU A 38 0.64 1.26 -8.16
N PHE A 39 -0.53 1.84 -8.46
CA PHE A 39 -1.51 1.24 -9.36
C PHE A 39 -1.65 2.05 -10.65
N GLY A 40 -1.36 1.43 -11.79
CA GLY A 40 -1.41 2.04 -13.12
C GLY A 40 -0.05 2.12 -13.82
N ASP A 41 0.08 3.05 -14.76
CA ASP A 41 1.22 3.15 -15.67
C ASP A 41 2.46 3.78 -15.00
N PHE A 42 3.25 2.94 -14.33
CA PHE A 42 4.57 3.27 -13.77
C PHE A 42 5.66 2.43 -14.46
N ASP A 43 6.93 2.81 -14.29
CA ASP A 43 8.08 2.06 -14.86
C ASP A 43 8.22 0.63 -14.28
N ASN A 44 7.41 0.27 -13.27
CA ASN A 44 7.36 -1.02 -12.59
C ASN A 44 6.07 -1.79 -12.92
N SER A 45 5.88 -2.99 -12.35
CA SER A 45 4.61 -3.73 -12.45
C SER A 45 3.40 -2.84 -12.08
N PRO A 46 2.36 -2.75 -12.94
CA PRO A 46 1.20 -1.85 -12.73
C PRO A 46 0.30 -2.16 -11.53
N GLY A 47 0.59 -3.22 -10.79
CA GLY A 47 -0.16 -3.68 -9.63
C GLY A 47 0.50 -4.90 -8.98
N THR A 48 -0.15 -5.46 -7.96
CA THR A 48 0.35 -6.63 -7.24
C THR A 48 -0.17 -7.94 -7.79
N PHE A 49 -1.29 -7.93 -8.51
CA PHE A 49 -1.95 -9.14 -9.00
C PHE A 49 -2.31 -9.01 -10.47
N PHE A 50 -1.90 -9.98 -11.29
CA PHE A 50 -2.27 -10.06 -12.69
C PHE A 50 -3.27 -11.19 -12.93
N TYR A 51 -4.42 -10.86 -13.48
CA TYR A 51 -5.47 -11.81 -13.81
C TYR A 51 -5.92 -11.66 -15.26
N ASN A 52 -5.65 -12.70 -16.05
CA ASN A 52 -6.10 -12.76 -17.43
C ASN A 52 -7.47 -13.42 -17.51
N SER A 53 -8.44 -12.73 -18.08
CA SER A 53 -9.81 -13.22 -18.21
C SER A 53 -10.50 -12.63 -19.44
N THR A 54 -11.51 -13.33 -19.95
CA THR A 54 -12.33 -12.93 -21.10
C THR A 54 -13.64 -12.26 -20.71
N GLU A 55 -13.81 -11.92 -19.43
CA GLU A 55 -15.00 -11.23 -18.92
C GLU A 55 -15.13 -9.80 -19.47
N GLN A 56 -16.35 -9.25 -19.43
CA GLN A 56 -16.64 -7.92 -19.98
C GLN A 56 -15.90 -6.77 -19.25
N ALA A 57 -15.57 -6.94 -17.97
CA ALA A 57 -14.88 -5.96 -17.17
C ALA A 57 -13.67 -6.59 -16.48
N VAL A 58 -12.48 -6.37 -17.06
CA VAL A 58 -11.21 -6.91 -16.56
C VAL A 58 -10.18 -5.78 -16.53
N TYR A 59 -9.63 -5.50 -15.36
CA TYR A 59 -8.54 -4.52 -15.20
C TYR A 59 -7.17 -5.10 -15.56
N TYR A 60 -7.08 -6.44 -15.66
CA TYR A 60 -5.87 -7.25 -15.79
C TYR A 60 -4.94 -7.12 -14.60
N TRP A 61 -4.43 -5.92 -14.33
CA TRP A 61 -3.70 -5.60 -13.13
C TRP A 61 -4.62 -5.13 -12.02
N ASN A 62 -4.32 -5.53 -10.79
CA ASN A 62 -5.04 -5.14 -9.60
C ASN A 62 -4.06 -4.83 -8.46
N ILE A 63 -4.49 -4.00 -7.51
CA ILE A 63 -3.77 -3.74 -6.27
C ILE A 63 -4.59 -4.30 -5.09
N LEU A 64 -4.62 -5.63 -4.96
CA LEU A 64 -5.44 -6.31 -3.94
C LEU A 64 -4.71 -6.47 -2.61
N ASP A 65 -3.37 -6.50 -2.66
CA ASP A 65 -2.51 -6.59 -1.49
C ASP A 65 -2.30 -5.20 -0.90
N GLN A 66 -2.62 -5.00 0.39
CA GLN A 66 -2.79 -3.66 0.96
C GLN A 66 -1.91 -3.37 2.16
N VAL A 67 -1.20 -2.24 2.12
CA VAL A 67 -0.63 -1.56 3.30
C VAL A 67 -1.60 -0.44 3.72
N ILE A 68 -2.11 -0.50 4.95
CA ILE A 68 -3.09 0.46 5.47
C ILE A 68 -2.65 0.94 6.85
N LEU A 69 -2.52 2.26 7.00
CA LEU A 69 -1.88 2.87 8.17
C LEU A 69 -2.85 3.77 8.93
N ARG A 70 -2.76 3.75 10.26
CA ARG A 70 -3.35 4.81 11.08
C ARG A 70 -2.65 6.14 10.80
N PRO A 71 -3.34 7.29 10.88
CA PRO A 71 -2.74 8.61 10.67
C PRO A 71 -1.49 8.87 11.53
N SER A 72 -1.48 8.39 12.78
CA SER A 72 -0.34 8.51 13.70
C SER A 72 0.92 7.77 13.23
N MET A 73 0.78 6.72 12.40
CA MET A 73 1.89 5.94 11.86
C MET A 73 2.55 6.59 10.65
N ILE A 74 1.89 7.58 10.03
CA ILE A 74 2.38 8.21 8.78
C ILE A 74 3.76 8.86 8.99
N LYS A 75 4.08 9.34 10.20
CA LYS A 75 5.39 9.97 10.49
C LYS A 75 6.57 9.00 10.50
N TYR A 76 6.32 7.70 10.70
CA TYR A 76 7.35 6.68 10.73
C TYR A 76 7.46 5.94 9.39
N PHE A 77 6.48 6.10 8.50
CA PHE A 77 6.42 5.35 7.26
C PHE A 77 7.36 5.94 6.20
N GLU A 78 8.36 5.16 5.81
CA GLU A 78 9.31 5.53 4.76
C GLU A 78 8.66 5.31 3.39
N LYS A 79 8.00 6.33 2.85
CA LYS A 79 7.16 6.20 1.65
C LYS A 79 7.88 5.60 0.44
N ASP A 80 9.14 5.99 0.24
CA ASP A 80 9.90 5.57 -0.93
C ASP A 80 10.45 4.14 -0.79
N SER A 81 10.33 3.53 0.40
CA SER A 81 10.60 2.10 0.61
C SER A 81 9.46 1.20 0.14
N LEU A 82 8.26 1.76 -0.05
CA LEU A 82 7.09 1.00 -0.50
C LEU A 82 7.27 0.61 -1.97
N ASN A 83 7.39 -0.69 -2.22
CA ASN A 83 7.66 -1.18 -3.55
C ASN A 83 6.99 -2.53 -3.83
N ILE A 84 6.70 -2.79 -5.10
CA ILE A 84 6.28 -4.10 -5.61
C ILE A 84 7.54 -4.80 -6.14
N ILE A 85 7.87 -5.95 -5.57
CA ILE A 85 9.11 -6.67 -5.88
C ILE A 85 8.93 -7.52 -7.12
N GLN A 86 9.86 -7.37 -8.08
CA GLN A 86 9.89 -8.12 -9.34
C GLN A 86 11.08 -9.10 -9.42
N LYS A 87 12.04 -9.02 -8.48
CA LYS A 87 13.25 -9.87 -8.42
C LYS A 87 13.73 -10.02 -6.98
N ILE A 88 14.21 -11.21 -6.61
CA ILE A 88 14.84 -11.50 -5.30
C ILE A 88 16.18 -12.19 -5.56
N GLY A 89 17.28 -11.58 -5.12
CA GLY A 89 18.61 -12.08 -5.47
C GLY A 89 18.75 -12.13 -6.99
N GLU A 90 19.10 -13.29 -7.56
CA GLU A 90 19.12 -13.50 -9.02
C GLU A 90 17.81 -14.02 -9.61
N THR A 91 16.81 -14.33 -8.77
CA THR A 91 15.55 -14.93 -9.20
C THR A 91 14.56 -13.85 -9.63
N SER A 92 14.18 -13.84 -10.91
CA SER A 92 13.07 -13.01 -11.42
C SER A 92 11.72 -13.57 -10.95
N LEU A 93 10.85 -12.68 -10.45
CA LEU A 93 9.45 -12.99 -10.10
C LEU A 93 8.49 -12.71 -11.25
N ILE A 94 8.99 -12.07 -12.31
CA ILE A 94 8.24 -11.75 -13.52
C ILE A 94 8.82 -12.47 -14.74
N THR A 95 7.97 -12.64 -15.74
CA THR A 95 8.33 -13.08 -17.10
C THR A 95 8.90 -11.92 -17.93
N ASP A 96 9.45 -12.21 -19.10
CA ASP A 96 9.91 -11.18 -20.06
C ASP A 96 8.79 -10.21 -20.49
N SER A 97 7.54 -10.63 -20.35
CA SER A 97 6.36 -9.80 -20.62
C SER A 97 5.94 -8.91 -19.44
N GLY A 98 6.70 -8.91 -18.35
CA GLY A 98 6.43 -8.13 -17.13
C GLY A 98 5.35 -8.74 -16.22
N ARG A 99 4.85 -9.94 -16.53
CA ARG A 99 3.79 -10.62 -15.76
C ARG A 99 4.35 -11.49 -14.64
N PRO A 100 3.64 -11.66 -13.51
CA PRO A 100 4.05 -12.56 -12.43
C PRO A 100 4.30 -13.99 -12.94
N ASN A 101 5.34 -14.65 -12.43
CA ASN A 101 5.80 -15.95 -12.91
C ASN A 101 5.71 -17.07 -11.85
N LEU A 102 6.09 -16.78 -10.60
CA LEU A 102 6.14 -17.80 -9.52
C LEU A 102 4.84 -17.87 -8.70
N SER A 103 4.14 -16.76 -8.60
CA SER A 103 2.79 -16.60 -8.05
C SER A 103 2.06 -15.63 -8.96
N ASP A 104 0.73 -15.68 -8.96
CA ASP A 104 -0.15 -14.69 -9.56
C ASP A 104 -0.10 -13.32 -8.84
N HIS A 105 0.44 -13.29 -7.61
CA HIS A 105 0.73 -12.09 -6.84
C HIS A 105 2.24 -11.78 -6.79
N LEU A 106 2.58 -10.48 -6.78
CA LEU A 106 3.91 -9.96 -6.53
C LEU A 106 4.04 -9.49 -5.07
N PRO A 107 5.17 -9.77 -4.40
CA PRO A 107 5.40 -9.33 -3.03
C PRO A 107 5.48 -7.80 -2.91
N ILE A 108 5.11 -7.29 -1.73
CA ILE A 108 5.28 -5.87 -1.37
C ILE A 108 6.30 -5.77 -0.25
N THR A 109 7.19 -4.78 -0.33
CA THR A 109 8.08 -4.38 0.77
C THR A 109 7.78 -2.96 1.21
N PHE A 110 8.03 -2.66 2.47
CA PHE A 110 7.97 -1.31 3.04
C PHE A 110 8.70 -1.29 4.38
N GLU A 111 9.04 -0.09 4.84
CA GLU A 111 9.79 0.13 6.06
C GLU A 111 9.11 1.16 6.97
N PHE A 112 9.38 1.00 8.27
CA PHE A 112 9.10 2.01 9.27
C PHE A 112 10.39 2.41 9.99
N ASN A 113 10.58 3.72 10.18
CA ASN A 113 11.67 4.26 10.95
C ASN A 113 11.19 4.75 12.32
N PHE A 114 11.50 3.97 13.36
CA PHE A 114 11.18 4.29 14.75
C PHE A 114 12.35 4.84 15.55
N GLN A 115 13.49 5.18 14.94
CA GLN A 115 14.72 5.54 15.66
C GLN A 115 14.53 6.69 16.66
N GLY A 116 13.64 7.66 16.37
CA GLY A 116 13.33 8.76 17.28
C GLY A 116 12.50 8.39 18.51
N GLU A 117 11.80 7.25 18.52
CA GLU A 117 11.06 6.76 19.68
C GLU A 117 11.92 5.79 20.51
N ILE A 118 12.68 4.92 19.84
CA ILE A 118 13.55 3.92 20.49
C ILE A 118 14.68 4.59 21.28
N ALA A 119 15.19 5.73 20.83
CA ALA A 119 16.21 6.50 21.55
C ALA A 119 15.70 7.11 22.89
N ASN A 120 14.37 7.22 23.05
CA ASN A 120 13.74 7.78 24.26
C ASN A 120 13.23 6.69 25.22
N GLU A 121 13.16 5.44 24.78
CA GLU A 121 12.94 4.30 25.67
C GLU A 121 14.28 3.86 26.26
N LYS A 122 14.61 4.36 27.46
CA LYS A 122 15.42 3.55 28.37
C LYS A 122 14.64 2.26 28.57
N PHE A 123 15.05 1.18 27.92
CA PHE A 123 14.62 -0.16 28.26
C PHE A 123 14.90 -0.34 29.76
N VAL A 124 13.88 -0.15 30.59
CA VAL A 124 13.90 -0.56 31.98
C VAL A 124 13.69 -2.06 31.93
N ALA A 125 14.80 -2.79 31.83
CA ALA A 125 14.85 -4.22 32.08
C ALA A 125 14.67 -4.50 33.57
#